data_AF-A0A965YZY1-F1
#
_entry.id   AF-A0A965YZY1-F1
#
_cell.length_a   1.000
_cell.length_b   1.000
_cell.length_c   1.000
_cell.angle_alpha   90.00
_cell.angle_beta   90.00
_cell.angle_gamma   90.00
#
_symmetry.space_group_name_H-M   'P 1'
#
loop_
_entity.id
_entity.type
_entity.pdbx_description
1 polymer ?
#
loop_
_entity_poly.entity_id
_entity_poly.type
_entity_poly.pdbx_seq_one_letter_code
_entity_poly.pdbx_strand_id
1 'polypeptide(L)'
;FKSSEIWNKLYNFQQDAALAIINKLEKFNGCILADSVGLGKTFTALAVIKYYENRNKSVLVLCPKKLGDNWITFRSNLTNNPIAKDRLRYDVLYHTDLSRDNGTSNGLPLDRINWGNYDLVVIDESHNFRNGGQIYGDEEKKENRYLKLLNKVIRTGVRTKVLMLSATPVNNRFFDLRNQLALAYEGEPEKIEHLLDTNQSIDDIFRQAQAAYNRWSKLGVEERTTGRLLDMLSFDFFELLDSVTIARSRKHIQKYYDTTAVGNFPTRLKPVSIRPSLTQKNGAINYDEIYELLTQLNLSIYTPSEYVFPSRQEKYEKEYGRDMGNTFFRQSDREKGIQRLMNINLLKRLESSVHSFRLTVTKIKQLIDNTLDTINSKTYPESFQVEGLVSENDLEIDDQNTDLFVGRKVKISLADMDTASWADELSHDSKILHELLYFVNDITPEHDHKLQTLLSVIDHKMEHPINGDNRKILIFTAFSDTSEYLYEHVSTHVKQQYGLNTALVSGSVEGRSTCPRLRNDMNTVLTCFSPISKQKELVMPGNHHVIDLLIATDCISEG
;
A
#
# COMPACT_ATOMS: atom_id res chain seq x y z
N PHE A 1 16.26 31.10 -0.31
CA PHE A 1 15.59 29.93 0.29
C PHE A 1 15.89 29.80 1.78
N LYS A 2 17.14 29.94 2.26
CA LYS A 2 17.42 29.93 3.72
C LYS A 2 16.74 31.02 4.56
N SER A 3 16.18 32.05 3.92
CA SER A 3 15.38 33.10 4.56
C SER A 3 13.86 32.81 4.55
N SER A 4 13.43 31.66 4.02
CA SER A 4 12.01 31.32 3.86
C SER A 4 11.39 30.85 5.18
N GLU A 5 10.06 30.92 5.28
CA GLU A 5 9.34 30.43 6.46
C GLU A 5 9.53 28.93 6.66
N ILE A 6 9.53 28.14 5.57
CA ILE A 6 9.78 26.71 5.65
C ILE A 6 11.16 26.41 6.23
N TRP A 7 12.20 27.12 5.81
CA TRP A 7 13.56 26.92 6.31
C TRP A 7 13.66 27.23 7.81
N ASN A 8 13.05 28.33 8.23
CA ASN A 8 13.05 28.76 9.63
C ASN A 8 12.23 27.85 10.55
N LYS A 9 11.33 27.02 9.99
CA LYS A 9 10.57 26.01 10.73
C LYS A 9 11.29 24.67 10.83
N LEU A 10 12.31 24.42 10.02
CA LEU A 10 13.04 23.15 10.03
C LEU A 10 13.91 23.05 11.29
N TYR A 11 13.94 21.85 11.89
CA TYR A 11 14.96 21.48 12.86
C TYR A 11 16.33 21.37 12.18
N ASN A 12 17.43 21.47 12.95
CA ASN A 12 18.80 21.42 12.43
C ASN A 12 19.04 20.17 11.57
N PHE A 13 18.59 18.99 12.02
CA PHE A 13 18.73 17.77 11.23
C PHE A 13 17.94 17.82 9.91
N GLN A 14 16.80 18.49 9.86
CA GLN A 14 16.02 18.66 8.62
C GLN A 14 16.71 19.65 7.67
N GLN A 15 17.31 20.72 8.20
CA GLN A 15 18.10 21.68 7.40
C GLN A 15 19.29 20.98 6.74
N ASP A 16 20.05 20.18 7.49
CA ASP A 16 21.15 19.38 6.96
C ASP A 16 20.67 18.39 5.90
N ALA A 17 19.52 17.75 6.14
CA ALA A 17 18.90 16.85 5.16
C ALA A 17 18.58 17.59 3.87
N ALA A 18 17.93 18.75 3.95
CA ALA A 18 17.55 19.52 2.78
C ALA A 18 18.78 19.89 1.94
N LEU A 19 19.88 20.31 2.59
CA LEU A 19 21.14 20.61 1.90
C LEU A 19 21.76 19.36 1.29
N ALA A 20 21.79 18.24 2.00
CA ALA A 20 22.31 16.98 1.50
C ALA A 20 21.49 16.46 0.31
N ILE A 21 20.15 16.55 0.37
CA ILE A 21 19.26 16.20 -0.74
C ILE A 21 19.58 17.05 -1.96
N ILE A 22 19.68 18.38 -1.79
CA ILE A 22 20.02 19.29 -2.90
C ILE A 22 21.35 18.87 -3.54
N ASN A 23 22.40 18.64 -2.74
CA ASN A 23 23.70 18.22 -3.27
C ASN A 23 23.62 16.89 -4.03
N LYS A 24 22.86 15.92 -3.53
CA LYS A 24 22.64 14.62 -4.18
C LYS A 24 21.84 14.77 -5.47
N LEU A 25 20.80 15.58 -5.49
CA LEU A 25 20.01 15.86 -6.70
C LEU A 25 20.84 16.59 -7.76
N GLU A 26 21.74 17.48 -7.37
CA GLU A 26 22.66 18.13 -8.32
C GLU A 26 23.72 17.16 -8.87
N LYS A 27 24.24 16.24 -8.04
CA LYS A 27 25.26 15.27 -8.47
C LYS A 27 24.65 14.09 -9.26
N PHE A 28 23.62 13.44 -8.72
CA PHE A 28 23.11 12.15 -9.20
C PHE A 28 21.73 12.21 -9.86
N ASN A 29 21.10 13.39 -9.94
CA ASN A 29 19.71 13.59 -10.40
C ASN A 29 18.62 12.88 -9.60
N GLY A 30 18.95 12.10 -8.57
CA GLY A 30 17.95 11.48 -7.72
C GLY A 30 18.40 11.38 -6.27
N CYS A 31 17.41 11.39 -5.38
CA CYS A 31 17.65 11.17 -3.97
C CYS A 31 16.44 10.50 -3.30
N ILE A 32 16.69 9.48 -2.47
CA ILE A 32 15.69 8.89 -1.59
C ILE A 32 15.84 9.48 -0.19
N LEU A 33 14.81 10.19 0.29
CA LEU A 33 14.68 10.56 1.70
C LEU A 33 13.93 9.46 2.46
N ALA A 34 14.72 8.64 3.17
CA ALA A 34 14.30 7.47 3.94
C ALA A 34 14.32 7.71 5.47
N ASP A 35 14.09 8.94 5.90
CA ASP A 35 13.96 9.26 7.32
C ASP A 35 12.75 8.55 7.95
N SER A 36 12.93 8.07 9.18
CA SER A 36 11.87 7.42 9.97
C SER A 36 10.57 8.24 10.03
N VAL A 37 9.43 7.53 10.14
CA VAL A 37 8.09 8.15 10.27
C VAL A 37 8.06 9.15 11.43
N GLY A 38 7.44 10.31 11.17
CA GLY A 38 7.31 11.40 12.14
C GLY A 38 8.50 12.36 12.22
N LEU A 39 9.56 12.17 11.42
CA LEU A 39 10.69 13.12 11.35
C LEU A 39 10.45 14.30 10.40
N GLY A 40 9.25 14.41 9.81
CA GLY A 40 8.86 15.56 8.98
C GLY A 40 9.46 15.57 7.57
N LYS A 41 9.45 14.42 6.87
CA LYS A 41 9.93 14.31 5.48
C LYS A 41 9.28 15.33 4.54
N THR A 42 7.98 15.58 4.69
CA THR A 42 7.23 16.59 3.92
C THR A 42 7.83 17.99 4.11
N PHE A 43 8.16 18.39 5.34
CA PHE A 43 8.77 19.71 5.60
C PHE A 43 10.15 19.83 4.97
N THR A 44 10.97 18.78 5.08
CA THR A 44 12.27 18.71 4.40
C THR A 44 12.09 18.84 2.87
N ALA A 45 11.14 18.11 2.29
CA ALA A 45 10.84 18.17 0.86
C ALA A 45 10.36 19.58 0.44
N LEU A 46 9.47 20.22 1.20
CA LEU A 46 9.01 21.60 0.93
C LEU A 46 10.17 22.60 0.92
N ALA A 47 11.20 22.43 1.75
CA ALA A 47 12.40 23.26 1.70
C ALA A 47 13.23 23.04 0.42
N VAL A 48 13.33 21.79 -0.05
CA VAL A 48 13.96 21.46 -1.34
C VAL A 48 13.15 22.04 -2.51
N ILE A 49 11.82 21.91 -2.48
CA ILE A 49 10.92 22.53 -3.46
C ILE A 49 11.15 24.05 -3.51
N LYS A 50 11.19 24.71 -2.34
CA LYS A 50 11.44 26.15 -2.26
C LYS A 50 12.79 26.57 -2.84
N TYR A 51 13.82 25.73 -2.69
CA TYR A 51 15.14 25.95 -3.30
C TYR A 51 15.08 25.96 -4.83
N TYR A 52 14.37 24.99 -5.42
CA TYR A 52 14.20 24.87 -6.87
C TYR A 52 13.29 25.95 -7.44
N GLU A 53 12.15 26.26 -6.80
CA GLU A 53 11.27 27.35 -7.23
C GLU A 53 11.98 28.71 -7.22
N ASN A 54 12.84 28.97 -6.24
CA ASN A 54 13.66 30.19 -6.20
C ASN A 54 14.68 30.29 -7.35
N ARG A 55 14.92 29.20 -8.08
CA ARG A 55 15.73 29.14 -9.31
C ARG A 55 14.87 29.12 -10.58
N ASN A 56 13.59 29.46 -10.46
CA ASN A 56 12.60 29.40 -11.54
C ASN A 56 12.46 28.00 -12.15
N LYS A 57 12.60 26.97 -11.32
CA LYS A 57 12.43 25.57 -11.73
C LYS A 57 11.00 25.11 -11.48
N SER A 58 10.44 24.41 -12.45
CA SER A 58 9.09 23.85 -12.36
C SER A 58 9.10 22.60 -11.50
N VAL A 59 8.14 22.47 -10.58
CA VAL A 59 8.10 21.37 -9.62
C VAL A 59 6.76 20.65 -9.68
N LEU A 60 6.81 19.32 -9.74
CA LEU A 60 5.67 18.42 -9.63
C LEU A 60 5.77 17.60 -8.35
N VAL A 61 4.68 17.52 -7.59
CA VAL A 61 4.49 16.58 -6.49
C VAL A 61 3.52 15.48 -6.95
N LEU A 62 3.98 14.24 -6.88
CA LEU A 62 3.19 13.03 -7.10
C LEU A 62 2.94 12.35 -5.75
N CYS A 63 1.68 12.27 -5.34
CA CYS A 63 1.29 11.67 -4.05
C CYS A 63 0.08 10.73 -4.17
N PRO A 64 -0.17 9.87 -3.18
CA PRO A 64 -1.45 9.20 -3.03
C PRO A 64 -2.59 10.22 -2.88
N LYS A 65 -3.78 9.89 -3.41
CA LYS A 65 -4.95 10.80 -3.38
C LYS A 65 -5.27 11.32 -1.98
N LYS A 66 -5.12 10.44 -0.97
CA LYS A 66 -5.42 10.74 0.43
C LYS A 66 -4.46 11.75 1.07
N LEU A 67 -3.26 11.93 0.52
CA LEU A 67 -2.27 12.92 0.99
C LEU A 67 -2.35 14.24 0.22
N GLY A 68 -3.12 14.29 -0.86
CA GLY A 68 -3.22 15.46 -1.74
C GLY A 68 -3.55 16.75 -1.00
N ASP A 69 -4.54 16.71 -0.10
CA ASP A 69 -4.98 17.89 0.65
C ASP A 69 -3.88 18.51 1.52
N ASN A 70 -3.00 17.67 2.07
CA ASN A 70 -1.86 18.16 2.87
C ASN A 70 -0.89 18.94 1.98
N TRP A 71 -0.53 18.37 0.83
CA TRP A 71 0.33 19.03 -0.16
C TRP A 71 -0.34 20.28 -0.76
N ILE A 72 -1.64 20.27 -1.01
CA ILE A 72 -2.37 21.44 -1.50
C ILE A 72 -2.37 22.55 -0.45
N THR A 73 -2.59 22.21 0.83
CA THR A 73 -2.64 23.18 1.94
C THR A 73 -1.37 24.04 1.99
N PHE A 74 -0.19 23.46 1.84
CA PHE A 74 1.09 24.17 1.92
C PHE A 74 1.33 25.17 0.77
N ARG A 75 0.71 24.98 -0.40
CA ARG A 75 0.75 25.95 -1.52
C ARG A 75 -0.44 26.90 -1.55
N SER A 76 -1.52 26.60 -0.84
CA SER A 76 -2.75 27.40 -0.84
C SER A 76 -2.73 28.56 0.16
N ASN A 77 -3.54 29.59 -0.11
CA ASN A 77 -3.75 30.73 0.78
C ASN A 77 -4.78 30.40 1.88
N LEU A 78 -4.50 29.38 2.69
CA LEU A 78 -5.37 28.95 3.79
C LEU A 78 -4.88 29.47 5.14
N THR A 79 -5.80 29.68 6.08
CA THR A 79 -5.50 30.17 7.44
C THR A 79 -4.66 29.19 8.26
N ASN A 80 -4.80 27.89 7.98
CA ASN A 80 -4.04 26.82 8.61
C ASN A 80 -2.74 26.47 7.84
N ASN A 81 -2.37 27.22 6.79
CA ASN A 81 -1.09 27.04 6.11
C ASN A 81 0.02 27.76 6.91
N PRO A 82 0.93 27.04 7.58
CA PRO A 82 1.94 27.65 8.44
C PRO A 82 3.07 28.34 7.66
N ILE A 83 3.15 28.16 6.34
CA ILE A 83 4.20 28.69 5.46
C ILE A 83 3.63 29.51 4.29
N ALA A 84 2.42 30.07 4.47
CA ALA A 84 1.72 30.80 3.40
C ALA A 84 2.55 31.96 2.80
N LYS A 85 3.47 32.59 3.57
CA LYS A 85 4.30 33.67 3.02
C LYS A 85 5.33 33.20 2.02
N ASP A 86 5.67 31.91 2.01
CA ASP A 86 6.61 31.35 1.04
C ASP A 86 6.00 31.23 -0.36
N ARG A 87 4.66 31.28 -0.49
CA ARG A 87 3.93 31.32 -1.76
C ARG A 87 4.40 30.22 -2.73
N LEU A 88 4.43 28.98 -2.26
CA LEU A 88 4.82 27.81 -3.05
C LEU A 88 3.87 27.63 -4.25
N ARG A 89 4.40 27.14 -5.38
CA ARG A 89 3.70 27.08 -6.67
C ARG A 89 3.73 25.73 -7.37
N TYR A 90 4.38 24.72 -6.81
CA TYR A 90 4.42 23.36 -7.34
C TYR A 90 3.04 22.78 -7.66
N ASP A 91 2.96 21.95 -8.69
CA ASP A 91 1.75 21.22 -9.03
C ASP A 91 1.61 19.94 -8.19
N VAL A 92 0.36 19.55 -7.91
CA VAL A 92 0.04 18.35 -7.14
C VAL A 92 -0.82 17.45 -8.01
N LEU A 93 -0.30 16.29 -8.38
CA LEU A 93 -1.03 15.25 -9.11
C LEU A 93 -0.94 13.94 -8.34
N TYR A 94 -1.85 13.02 -8.65
CA TYR A 94 -1.91 11.73 -7.99
C TYR A 94 -1.10 10.68 -8.75
N HIS A 95 -0.59 9.67 -8.04
CA HIS A 95 0.08 8.53 -8.68
C HIS A 95 -0.77 7.90 -9.80
N THR A 96 -2.09 7.84 -9.60
CA THR A 96 -3.06 7.32 -10.58
C THR A 96 -3.21 8.21 -11.81
N ASP A 97 -2.92 9.51 -11.72
CA ASP A 97 -3.09 10.46 -12.84
C ASP A 97 -2.10 10.20 -13.97
N LEU A 98 -0.92 9.62 -13.68
CA LEU A 98 0.02 9.14 -14.71
C LEU A 98 -0.63 8.14 -15.68
N SER A 99 -1.62 7.39 -15.21
CA SER A 99 -2.29 6.36 -16.00
C SER A 99 -3.57 6.84 -16.68
N ARG A 100 -4.01 8.07 -16.44
CA ARG A 100 -5.24 8.65 -16.99
C ARG A 100 -4.91 9.54 -18.18
N ASP A 101 -5.53 9.29 -19.33
CA ASP A 101 -5.32 10.09 -20.55
C ASP A 101 -6.32 11.26 -20.70
N ASN A 102 -7.31 11.37 -19.80
CA ASN A 102 -8.30 12.44 -19.79
C ASN A 102 -8.81 12.77 -18.38
N GLY A 103 -9.59 13.86 -18.30
CA GLY A 103 -10.19 14.36 -17.07
C GLY A 103 -9.36 15.44 -16.41
N THR A 104 -9.76 15.84 -15.21
CA THR A 104 -9.09 16.89 -14.43
C THR A 104 -8.57 16.34 -13.11
N SER A 105 -7.46 16.90 -12.64
CA SER A 105 -6.92 16.65 -11.30
C SER A 105 -6.38 17.95 -10.72
N ASN A 106 -6.89 18.33 -9.55
CA ASN A 106 -6.52 19.57 -8.85
C ASN A 106 -6.53 20.83 -9.74
N GLY A 107 -7.49 20.91 -10.67
CA GLY A 107 -7.66 22.02 -11.60
C GLY A 107 -6.85 21.93 -12.90
N LEU A 108 -6.00 20.90 -13.06
CA LEU A 108 -5.20 20.67 -14.26
C LEU A 108 -5.89 19.65 -15.19
N PRO A 109 -6.05 19.96 -16.50
CA PRO A 109 -6.58 19.02 -17.49
C PRO A 109 -5.50 18.02 -17.91
N LEU A 110 -5.68 16.74 -17.57
CA LEU A 110 -4.67 15.68 -17.71
C LEU A 110 -4.26 15.43 -19.18
N ASP A 111 -5.19 15.65 -20.12
CA ASP A 111 -4.97 15.51 -21.57
C ASP A 111 -4.01 16.56 -22.15
N ARG A 112 -3.72 17.64 -21.41
CA ARG A 112 -2.91 18.78 -21.88
C ARG A 112 -1.70 19.08 -20.99
N ILE A 113 -1.43 18.23 -20.00
CA ILE A 113 -0.27 18.41 -19.13
C ILE A 113 1.00 18.15 -19.94
N ASN A 114 1.90 19.12 -19.94
CA ASN A 114 3.26 18.91 -20.44
C ASN A 114 4.13 18.31 -19.33
N TRP A 115 4.06 16.98 -19.21
CA TRP A 115 4.77 16.21 -18.19
C TRP A 115 6.30 16.38 -18.23
N GLY A 116 6.89 16.63 -19.40
CA GLY A 116 8.34 16.78 -19.58
C GLY A 116 8.89 18.16 -19.22
N ASN A 117 8.06 19.08 -18.74
CA ASN A 117 8.47 20.44 -18.38
C ASN A 117 8.77 20.62 -16.87
N TYR A 118 8.72 19.55 -16.08
CA TYR A 118 9.03 19.61 -14.65
C TYR A 118 10.52 19.35 -14.41
N ASP A 119 11.23 20.33 -13.85
CA ASP A 119 12.66 20.19 -13.51
C ASP A 119 12.89 19.33 -12.26
N LEU A 120 11.92 19.31 -11.33
CA LEU A 120 11.94 18.48 -10.12
C LEU A 120 10.60 17.74 -9.99
N VAL A 121 10.68 16.43 -9.79
CA VAL A 121 9.56 15.59 -9.40
C VAL A 121 9.79 15.09 -7.98
N VAL A 122 8.88 15.41 -7.08
CA VAL A 122 8.82 14.87 -5.72
C VAL A 122 7.78 13.76 -5.70
N ILE A 123 8.20 12.54 -5.38
CA ILE A 123 7.32 11.36 -5.30
C ILE A 123 7.14 11.04 -3.83
N ASP A 124 5.98 11.39 -3.30
CA ASP A 124 5.57 10.95 -1.97
C ASP A 124 5.15 9.48 -2.01
N GLU A 125 5.42 8.73 -0.95
CA GLU A 125 5.24 7.28 -0.91
C GLU A 125 5.80 6.54 -2.14
N SER A 126 7.08 6.80 -2.45
CA SER A 126 7.79 6.29 -3.64
C SER A 126 7.86 4.77 -3.74
N HIS A 127 7.56 4.06 -2.65
CA HIS A 127 7.45 2.60 -2.64
C HIS A 127 6.39 2.07 -3.63
N ASN A 128 5.41 2.90 -4.03
CA ASN A 128 4.45 2.59 -5.09
C ASN A 128 5.09 2.41 -6.49
N PHE A 129 6.35 2.82 -6.66
CA PHE A 129 7.10 2.70 -7.91
C PHE A 129 8.21 1.63 -7.84
N ARG A 130 8.15 0.71 -6.87
CA ARG A 130 9.19 -0.31 -6.64
C ARG A 130 9.19 -1.48 -7.64
N ASN A 131 8.07 -1.73 -8.31
CA ASN A 131 7.87 -2.93 -9.13
C ASN A 131 8.63 -2.90 -10.48
N GLY A 132 9.31 -1.79 -10.81
CA GLY A 132 10.05 -1.63 -12.05
C GLY A 132 9.15 -1.52 -13.29
N GLY A 133 9.76 -1.48 -14.47
CA GLY A 133 9.04 -1.24 -15.72
C GLY A 133 8.42 -2.49 -16.33
N GLN A 134 7.14 -2.44 -16.67
CA GLN A 134 6.41 -3.54 -17.30
C GLN A 134 5.47 -3.00 -18.39
N ILE A 135 5.39 -3.70 -19.52
CA ILE A 135 4.45 -3.41 -20.61
C ILE A 135 3.42 -4.53 -20.66
N TYR A 136 2.14 -4.19 -20.79
CA TYR A 136 1.01 -5.10 -20.87
C TYR A 136 0.00 -4.59 -21.91
N GLY A 137 -0.79 -5.45 -22.54
CA GLY A 137 -1.66 -4.99 -23.65
C GLY A 137 -1.39 -5.77 -24.93
N ASP A 138 -2.45 -6.14 -25.65
CA ASP A 138 -2.33 -7.02 -26.84
C ASP A 138 -2.37 -6.16 -28.12
N GLU A 139 -3.38 -5.31 -28.28
CA GLU A 139 -3.50 -4.38 -29.42
C GLU A 139 -2.86 -3.00 -29.14
N GLU A 140 -3.00 -2.49 -27.91
CA GLU A 140 -2.32 -1.29 -27.42
C GLU A 140 -1.36 -1.68 -26.29
N LYS A 141 -0.05 -1.62 -26.55
CA LYS A 141 0.97 -1.79 -25.51
C LYS A 141 0.81 -0.67 -24.46
N LYS A 142 0.27 -1.01 -23.30
CA LYS A 142 0.12 -0.13 -22.13
C LYS A 142 1.29 -0.32 -21.19
N GLU A 143 1.87 0.81 -20.82
CA GLU A 143 2.93 0.89 -19.83
C GLU A 143 2.33 0.84 -18.42
N ASN A 144 2.99 0.17 -17.49
CA ASN A 144 2.68 0.32 -16.07
C ASN A 144 3.07 1.71 -15.56
N ARG A 145 2.56 2.06 -14.38
CA ARG A 145 2.76 3.40 -13.78
C ARG A 145 4.24 3.80 -13.70
N TYR A 146 5.14 2.86 -13.43
CA TYR A 146 6.59 3.08 -13.42
C TYR A 146 7.12 3.51 -14.80
N LEU A 147 6.80 2.77 -15.86
CA LEU A 147 7.23 3.14 -17.22
C LEU A 147 6.60 4.46 -17.66
N LYS A 148 5.33 4.71 -17.34
CA LYS A 148 4.69 5.99 -17.65
C LYS A 148 5.41 7.16 -16.98
N LEU A 149 5.79 7.05 -15.71
CA LEU A 149 6.61 8.06 -15.02
C LEU A 149 7.94 8.27 -15.75
N LEU A 150 8.64 7.17 -16.04
CA LEU A 150 9.95 7.20 -16.67
C LEU A 150 9.91 7.83 -18.07
N ASN A 151 8.94 7.41 -18.89
CA ASN A 151 8.84 7.80 -20.29
C ASN A 151 8.12 9.13 -20.51
N LYS A 152 7.08 9.48 -19.73
CA LYS A 152 6.34 10.74 -19.90
C LYS A 152 6.92 11.92 -19.10
N VAL A 153 7.63 11.66 -17.99
CA VAL A 153 8.05 12.71 -17.05
C VAL A 153 9.57 12.83 -16.97
N ILE A 154 10.29 11.72 -16.90
CA ILE A 154 11.73 11.74 -16.61
C ILE A 154 12.57 11.84 -17.89
N ARG A 155 12.30 10.99 -18.89
CA ARG A 155 13.10 10.90 -20.13
C ARG A 155 12.76 11.96 -21.18
N THR A 156 11.58 12.58 -21.07
CA THR A 156 11.09 13.56 -22.04
C THR A 156 11.26 14.98 -21.54
N GLY A 157 11.73 15.87 -22.41
CA GLY A 157 11.78 17.30 -22.14
C GLY A 157 13.05 17.72 -21.42
N VAL A 158 12.94 18.40 -20.28
CA VAL A 158 14.09 18.88 -19.52
C VAL A 158 14.73 17.76 -18.70
N ARG A 159 15.97 17.96 -18.24
CA ARG A 159 16.64 17.01 -17.34
C ARG A 159 15.99 17.05 -15.95
N THR A 160 15.03 16.15 -15.74
CA THR A 160 14.23 16.04 -14.52
C THR A 160 15.05 15.46 -13.36
N LYS A 161 14.96 16.08 -12.19
CA LYS A 161 15.51 15.57 -10.92
C LYS A 161 14.42 14.88 -10.13
N VAL A 162 14.73 13.77 -9.46
CA VAL A 162 13.73 12.93 -8.78
C VAL A 162 14.01 12.83 -7.28
N LEU A 163 13.17 13.45 -6.46
CA LEU A 163 13.18 13.30 -5.01
C LEU A 163 12.11 12.30 -4.58
N MET A 164 12.53 11.19 -3.99
CA MET A 164 11.66 10.11 -3.52
C MET A 164 11.52 10.16 -2.00
N LEU A 165 10.29 10.19 -1.50
CA LEU A 165 10.01 10.14 -0.06
C LEU A 165 9.46 8.76 0.26
N SER A 166 10.09 8.08 1.23
CA SER A 166 9.60 6.79 1.71
C SER A 166 10.00 6.59 3.17
N ALA A 167 9.13 5.97 3.97
CA ALA A 167 9.53 5.52 5.31
C ALA A 167 10.32 4.21 5.29
N THR A 168 10.17 3.43 4.21
CA THR A 168 10.68 2.07 4.05
C THR A 168 11.21 1.91 2.61
N PRO A 169 12.45 2.33 2.33
CA PRO A 169 13.01 2.23 0.98
C PRO A 169 13.17 0.78 0.52
N VAL A 170 13.27 -0.17 1.46
CA VAL A 170 13.36 -1.61 1.23
C VAL A 170 12.25 -2.28 2.03
N ASN A 171 11.29 -2.93 1.36
CA ASN A 171 10.22 -3.69 2.04
C ASN A 171 10.53 -5.20 2.00
N ASN A 172 10.76 -5.76 0.80
CA ASN A 172 10.87 -7.22 0.64
C ASN A 172 12.08 -7.71 -0.18
N ARG A 173 12.62 -6.93 -1.13
CA ARG A 173 13.73 -7.35 -2.01
C ARG A 173 14.68 -6.19 -2.35
N PHE A 174 15.97 -6.48 -2.54
CA PHE A 174 16.94 -5.47 -2.99
C PHE A 174 16.66 -4.99 -4.43
N PHE A 175 15.96 -5.81 -5.22
CA PHE A 175 15.48 -5.44 -6.55
C PHE A 175 14.50 -4.25 -6.53
N ASP A 176 13.66 -4.15 -5.49
CA ASP A 176 12.69 -3.07 -5.31
C ASP A 176 13.40 -1.72 -5.16
N LEU A 177 14.50 -1.73 -4.39
CA LEU A 177 15.37 -0.58 -4.20
C LEU A 177 16.08 -0.21 -5.50
N ARG A 178 16.61 -1.20 -6.22
CA ARG A 178 17.25 -0.97 -7.54
C ARG A 178 16.32 -0.23 -8.49
N ASN A 179 15.06 -0.67 -8.57
CA ASN A 179 14.08 -0.03 -9.45
C ASN A 179 13.77 1.42 -9.04
N GLN A 180 13.70 1.71 -7.73
CA GLN A 180 13.55 3.09 -7.27
C GLN A 180 14.77 3.94 -7.64
N LEU A 181 15.98 3.41 -7.44
CA LEU A 181 17.22 4.10 -7.84
C LEU A 181 17.28 4.34 -9.35
N ALA A 182 16.76 3.43 -10.15
CA ALA A 182 16.70 3.56 -11.60
C ALA A 182 15.91 4.78 -12.08
N LEU A 183 15.04 5.37 -11.26
CA LEU A 183 14.42 6.65 -11.58
C LEU A 183 15.43 7.81 -11.59
N ALA A 184 16.49 7.74 -10.80
CA ALA A 184 17.54 8.77 -10.74
C ALA A 184 18.41 8.80 -12.01
N TYR A 185 18.65 7.62 -12.60
CA TYR A 185 19.51 7.43 -13.77
C TYR A 185 18.72 7.00 -15.01
N GLU A 186 17.41 7.25 -15.01
CA GLU A 186 16.52 7.04 -16.16
C GLU A 186 16.52 5.60 -16.72
N GLY A 187 16.89 4.61 -15.90
CA GLY A 187 17.06 3.21 -16.30
C GLY A 187 18.37 2.88 -17.03
N GLU A 188 19.28 3.84 -17.17
CA GLU A 188 20.62 3.67 -17.76
C GLU A 188 21.72 3.88 -16.69
N PRO A 189 22.19 2.81 -16.02
CA PRO A 189 23.19 2.89 -14.94
C PRO A 189 24.44 3.71 -15.29
N GLU A 190 24.87 3.65 -16.55
CA GLU A 190 26.07 4.31 -17.07
C GLU A 190 26.05 5.83 -16.85
N LYS A 191 24.84 6.43 -16.75
CA LYS A 191 24.64 7.86 -16.48
C LYS A 191 25.15 8.30 -15.11
N ILE A 192 25.28 7.39 -14.14
CA ILE A 192 25.74 7.72 -12.79
C ILE A 192 26.92 6.88 -12.31
N GLU A 193 27.23 5.75 -12.96
CA GLU A 193 28.34 4.87 -12.55
C GLU A 193 29.68 5.62 -12.46
N HIS A 194 29.96 6.53 -13.39
CA HIS A 194 31.18 7.34 -13.38
C HIS A 194 31.26 8.38 -12.23
N LEU A 195 30.17 8.58 -11.48
CA LEU A 195 30.09 9.50 -10.34
C LEU A 195 30.19 8.80 -8.99
N LEU A 196 30.13 7.47 -8.98
CA LEU A 196 30.18 6.59 -7.83
C LEU A 196 31.63 6.12 -7.59
N ASP A 197 32.02 6.02 -6.32
CA ASP A 197 33.33 5.48 -5.93
C ASP A 197 33.23 3.95 -5.73
N THR A 198 32.75 3.25 -6.77
CA THR A 198 32.51 1.80 -6.74
C THR A 198 33.38 1.07 -7.74
N ASN A 199 33.82 -0.15 -7.40
CA ASN A 199 34.65 -0.97 -8.28
C ASN A 199 33.82 -1.86 -9.24
N GLN A 200 32.51 -1.95 -9.00
CA GLN A 200 31.58 -2.81 -9.72
C GLN A 200 30.43 -1.99 -10.34
N SER A 201 29.80 -2.57 -11.36
CA SER A 201 28.59 -1.98 -11.95
C SER A 201 27.43 -2.01 -10.95
N ILE A 202 26.45 -1.12 -11.13
CA ILE A 202 25.26 -1.06 -10.26
C ILE A 202 24.51 -2.39 -10.28
N ASP A 203 24.40 -3.03 -11.45
CA ASP A 203 23.71 -4.32 -11.58
C ASP A 203 24.46 -5.45 -10.86
N ASP A 204 25.79 -5.46 -10.89
CA ASP A 204 26.59 -6.44 -10.16
C ASP A 204 26.46 -6.29 -8.65
N ILE A 205 26.47 -5.05 -8.16
CA ILE A 205 26.28 -4.72 -6.75
C ILE A 205 24.93 -5.28 -6.26
N PHE A 206 23.84 -5.01 -6.98
CA PHE A 206 22.51 -5.50 -6.61
C PHE A 206 22.37 -7.02 -6.74
N ARG A 207 22.99 -7.63 -7.75
CA ARG A 207 23.01 -9.10 -7.92
C ARG A 207 23.70 -9.78 -6.74
N GLN A 208 24.82 -9.24 -6.28
CA GLN A 208 25.54 -9.74 -5.10
C GLN A 208 24.74 -9.53 -3.82
N ALA A 209 24.13 -8.35 -3.63
CA ALA A 209 23.28 -8.07 -2.48
C ALA A 209 22.09 -9.04 -2.41
N GLN A 210 21.44 -9.33 -3.54
CA GLN A 210 20.35 -10.32 -3.60
C GLN A 210 20.84 -11.75 -3.31
N ALA A 211 22.03 -12.13 -3.79
CA ALA A 211 22.63 -13.42 -3.48
C ALA A 211 23.01 -13.54 -1.99
N ALA A 212 23.48 -12.45 -1.36
CA ALA A 212 23.71 -12.38 0.08
C ALA A 212 22.38 -12.54 0.85
N TYR A 213 21.33 -11.82 0.44
CA TYR A 213 19.99 -11.95 1.04
C TYR A 213 19.44 -13.37 0.97
N ASN A 214 19.55 -14.03 -0.19
CA ASN A 214 19.05 -15.38 -0.39
C ASN A 214 19.80 -16.42 0.44
N ARG A 215 21.08 -16.17 0.76
CA ARG A 215 21.86 -17.00 1.70
C ARG A 215 21.42 -16.73 3.13
N TRP A 216 21.29 -15.46 3.49
CA TRP A 216 20.82 -15.03 4.80
C TRP A 216 19.42 -15.54 5.14
N SER A 217 18.48 -15.53 4.19
CA SER A 217 17.09 -15.96 4.42
C SER A 217 16.95 -17.46 4.71
N LYS A 218 17.93 -18.26 4.28
CA LYS A 218 18.02 -19.70 4.53
C LYS A 218 18.71 -20.05 5.85
N LEU A 219 19.26 -19.07 6.57
CA LEU A 219 19.84 -19.29 7.89
C LEU A 219 18.76 -19.67 8.91
N GLY A 220 19.16 -20.41 9.95
CA GLY A 220 18.31 -20.69 11.10
C GLY A 220 17.84 -19.41 11.79
N VAL A 221 16.68 -19.47 12.46
CA VAL A 221 16.02 -18.29 13.07
C VAL A 221 16.95 -17.52 14.02
N GLU A 222 17.82 -18.21 14.75
CA GLU A 222 18.77 -17.58 15.69
C GLU A 222 19.92 -16.84 15.00
N GLU A 223 20.37 -17.31 13.83
CA GLU A 223 21.47 -16.68 13.07
C GLU A 223 20.98 -15.62 12.08
N ARG A 224 19.69 -15.66 11.73
CA ARG A 224 19.03 -14.76 10.77
C ARG A 224 18.79 -13.37 11.38
N THR A 225 19.88 -12.70 11.74
CA THR A 225 19.89 -11.37 12.35
C THR A 225 20.24 -10.28 11.32
N THR A 226 19.79 -9.05 11.56
CA THR A 226 20.09 -7.90 10.67
C THR A 226 21.58 -7.59 10.61
N GLY A 227 22.30 -7.72 11.74
CA GLY A 227 23.76 -7.51 11.77
C GLY A 227 24.49 -8.47 10.83
N ARG A 228 24.10 -9.75 10.85
CA ARG A 228 24.67 -10.77 9.98
C ARG A 228 24.42 -10.49 8.50
N LEU A 229 23.26 -9.93 8.14
CA LEU A 229 22.99 -9.50 6.76
C LEU A 229 23.91 -8.36 6.34
N LEU A 230 24.09 -7.35 7.19
CA LEU A 230 24.95 -6.20 6.89
C LEU A 230 26.40 -6.62 6.67
N ASP A 231 26.91 -7.59 7.44
CA ASP A 231 28.25 -8.15 7.27
C ASP A 231 28.42 -8.92 5.94
N MET A 232 27.33 -9.38 5.32
CA MET A 232 27.35 -10.11 4.05
C MET A 232 27.24 -9.18 2.82
N LEU A 233 26.89 -7.91 3.01
CA LEU A 233 26.76 -6.94 1.93
C LEU A 233 28.12 -6.34 1.58
N SER A 234 28.35 -6.03 0.31
CA SER A 234 29.60 -5.44 -0.15
C SER A 234 29.73 -3.98 0.27
N PHE A 235 30.96 -3.49 0.38
CA PHE A 235 31.21 -2.06 0.63
C PHE A 235 30.61 -1.19 -0.48
N ASP A 236 30.78 -1.59 -1.75
CA ASP A 236 30.20 -0.91 -2.92
C ASP A 236 28.66 -0.76 -2.82
N PHE A 237 27.96 -1.67 -2.14
CA PHE A 237 26.52 -1.55 -1.88
C PHE A 237 26.20 -0.39 -0.94
N PHE A 238 26.99 -0.21 0.13
CA PHE A 238 26.83 0.91 1.05
C PHE A 238 27.20 2.24 0.40
N GLU A 239 28.28 2.28 -0.40
CA GLU A 239 28.68 3.49 -1.13
C GLU A 239 27.60 3.94 -2.13
N LEU A 240 27.01 2.99 -2.87
CA LEU A 240 25.89 3.25 -3.76
C LEU A 240 24.69 3.80 -2.99
N LEU A 241 24.30 3.15 -1.91
CA LEU A 241 23.18 3.59 -1.07
C LEU A 241 23.41 4.98 -0.48
N ASP A 242 24.58 5.22 0.10
CA ASP A 242 24.95 6.49 0.72
C ASP A 242 25.04 7.61 -0.31
N SER A 243 25.36 7.32 -1.57
CA SER A 243 25.40 8.30 -2.66
C SER A 243 24.03 8.89 -2.96
N VAL A 244 22.98 8.07 -2.97
CA VAL A 244 21.64 8.44 -3.45
C VAL A 244 20.56 8.44 -2.36
N THR A 245 20.87 7.99 -1.14
CA THR A 245 19.89 7.88 -0.05
C THR A 245 20.29 8.74 1.14
N ILE A 246 19.31 9.27 1.85
CA ILE A 246 19.45 9.85 3.18
C ILE A 246 18.49 9.10 4.10
N ALA A 247 19.04 8.26 4.97
CA ALA A 247 18.27 7.44 5.89
C ALA A 247 18.74 7.71 7.33
N ARG A 248 17.87 8.29 8.16
CA ARG A 248 18.17 8.50 9.58
C ARG A 248 17.08 7.96 10.47
N SER A 249 17.52 7.32 11.56
CA SER A 249 16.66 6.83 12.62
C SER A 249 16.48 7.88 13.72
N ARG A 250 15.43 7.75 14.54
CA ARG A 250 15.25 8.59 15.74
C ARG A 250 16.45 8.49 16.69
N LYS A 251 17.01 7.29 16.85
CA LYS A 251 18.22 7.05 17.67
C LYS A 251 19.44 7.78 17.10
N HIS A 252 19.59 7.77 15.77
CA HIS A 252 20.65 8.51 15.09
C HIS A 252 20.51 10.02 15.37
N ILE A 253 19.31 10.57 15.24
CA ILE A 253 19.06 11.99 15.53
C ILE A 253 19.38 12.32 17.00
N GLN A 254 18.89 11.52 17.95
CA GLN A 254 19.18 11.73 19.37
C GLN A 254 20.67 11.69 19.72
N LYS A 255 21.46 10.90 18.98
CA LYS A 255 22.89 10.72 19.25
C LYS A 255 23.75 11.82 18.63
N TYR A 256 23.41 12.29 17.43
CA TYR A 256 24.27 13.16 16.62
C TYR A 256 23.76 14.59 16.45
N TYR A 257 22.55 14.90 16.91
CA TYR A 257 21.96 16.23 16.82
C TYR A 257 21.52 16.75 18.18
N ASP A 258 21.60 18.08 18.34
CA ASP A 258 20.99 18.75 19.48
C ASP A 258 19.47 18.60 19.41
N THR A 259 18.89 17.93 20.40
CA THR A 259 17.46 17.63 20.51
C THR A 259 16.72 18.61 21.42
N THR A 260 17.38 19.65 21.94
CA THR A 260 16.72 20.67 22.79
C THR A 260 15.48 21.28 22.14
N ALA A 261 15.55 21.62 20.85
CA ALA A 261 14.42 22.16 20.09
C ALA A 261 13.36 21.10 19.72
N VAL A 262 13.75 19.82 19.60
CA VAL A 262 12.87 18.70 19.21
C VAL A 262 12.12 18.14 20.42
N GLY A 263 12.71 18.24 21.61
CA GLY A 263 12.29 17.55 22.82
C GLY A 263 12.70 16.07 22.83
N ASN A 264 12.22 15.34 23.84
CA ASN A 264 12.45 13.90 23.94
C ASN A 264 11.38 13.14 23.14
N PHE A 265 11.83 12.23 22.26
CA PHE A 265 10.91 11.26 21.65
C PHE A 265 10.27 10.39 22.73
N PRO A 266 8.95 10.10 22.63
CA PRO A 266 8.27 9.29 23.63
C PRO A 266 8.86 7.87 23.67
N THR A 267 8.94 7.31 24.88
CA THR A 267 9.35 5.92 25.08
C THR A 267 8.28 5.00 24.52
N ARG A 268 8.63 4.26 23.46
CA ARG A 268 7.71 3.28 22.85
C ARG A 268 7.65 2.04 23.73
N LEU A 269 6.47 1.71 24.24
CA LEU A 269 6.23 0.44 24.92
C LEU A 269 6.43 -0.72 23.93
N LYS A 270 6.90 -1.86 24.44
CA LYS A 270 7.06 -3.06 23.61
C LYS A 270 5.68 -3.53 23.13
N PRO A 271 5.55 -3.95 21.86
CA PRO A 271 4.32 -4.57 21.39
C PRO A 271 3.98 -5.80 22.22
N VAL A 272 2.70 -5.96 22.58
CA VAL A 272 2.17 -7.16 23.23
C VAL A 272 1.43 -7.97 22.16
N SER A 273 1.92 -9.17 21.87
CA SER A 273 1.27 -10.07 20.91
C SER A 273 0.29 -10.97 21.66
N ILE A 274 -0.99 -10.92 21.27
CA ILE A 274 -2.06 -11.76 21.83
C ILE A 274 -2.53 -12.69 20.71
N ARG A 275 -2.73 -13.97 21.03
CA ARG A 275 -3.15 -15.00 20.08
C ARG A 275 -4.40 -15.72 20.61
N PRO A 276 -5.57 -15.07 20.57
CA PRO A 276 -6.81 -15.70 21.01
C PRO A 276 -7.19 -16.83 20.04
N SER A 277 -7.90 -17.85 20.54
CA SER A 277 -8.61 -18.81 19.68
C SER A 277 -9.73 -18.12 18.89
N LEU A 278 -10.31 -18.81 17.90
CA LEU A 278 -11.45 -18.29 17.13
C LEU A 278 -12.69 -18.08 18.01
N THR A 279 -12.99 -19.07 18.83
CA THR A 279 -14.12 -19.07 19.76
C THR A 279 -13.79 -19.89 21.01
N GLN A 280 -14.65 -19.79 22.01
CA GLN A 280 -14.61 -20.61 23.23
C GLN A 280 -15.75 -21.64 23.27
N LYS A 281 -16.57 -21.74 22.21
CA LYS A 281 -17.61 -22.77 22.11
C LYS A 281 -16.98 -24.17 22.03
N ASN A 282 -17.52 -25.09 22.82
CA ASN A 282 -17.12 -26.50 22.77
C ASN A 282 -17.51 -27.13 21.43
N GLY A 283 -16.55 -27.82 20.78
CA GLY A 283 -16.77 -28.48 19.50
C GLY A 283 -16.78 -27.56 18.28
N ALA A 284 -16.41 -26.29 18.45
CA ALA A 284 -16.22 -25.38 17.32
C ALA A 284 -14.89 -25.63 16.61
N ILE A 285 -14.87 -25.32 15.31
CA ILE A 285 -13.69 -25.49 14.47
C ILE A 285 -12.52 -24.61 14.95
N ASN A 286 -11.31 -25.15 14.90
CA ASN A 286 -10.08 -24.44 15.23
C ASN A 286 -9.30 -24.01 13.97
N TYR A 287 -8.20 -23.27 14.15
CA TYR A 287 -7.39 -22.77 13.03
C TYR A 287 -6.76 -23.89 12.19
N ASP A 288 -6.33 -24.98 12.81
CA ASP A 288 -5.69 -26.10 12.12
C ASP A 288 -6.71 -26.87 11.26
N GLU A 289 -7.91 -27.10 11.79
CA GLU A 289 -9.01 -27.74 11.05
C GLU A 289 -9.47 -26.89 9.86
N ILE A 290 -9.59 -25.56 10.04
CA ILE A 290 -9.86 -24.66 8.90
C ILE A 290 -8.74 -24.75 7.87
N TYR A 291 -7.48 -24.75 8.31
CA TYR A 291 -6.34 -24.84 7.41
C TYR A 291 -6.36 -26.15 6.61
N GLU A 292 -6.64 -27.29 7.25
CA GLU A 292 -6.79 -28.58 6.57
C GLU A 292 -7.88 -28.54 5.49
N LEU A 293 -9.05 -27.97 5.79
CA LEU A 293 -10.12 -27.78 4.79
C LEU A 293 -9.67 -26.86 3.65
N LEU A 294 -8.98 -25.76 3.94
CA LEU A 294 -8.46 -24.84 2.92
C LEU A 294 -7.42 -25.51 2.02
N THR A 295 -6.59 -26.42 2.55
CA THR A 295 -5.61 -27.16 1.73
C THR A 295 -6.24 -28.18 0.77
N GLN A 296 -7.50 -28.56 1.00
CA GLN A 296 -8.25 -29.46 0.11
C GLN A 296 -8.90 -28.72 -1.07
N LEU A 297 -8.99 -27.38 -1.01
CA LEU A 297 -9.60 -26.60 -2.09
C LEU A 297 -8.70 -26.59 -3.33
N ASN A 298 -9.28 -26.93 -4.48
CA ASN A 298 -8.63 -26.78 -5.78
C ASN A 298 -8.69 -25.32 -6.24
N LEU A 299 -9.77 -24.61 -5.94
CA LEU A 299 -10.06 -23.26 -6.44
C LEU A 299 -10.00 -23.20 -7.99
N SER A 300 -10.46 -24.25 -8.65
CA SER A 300 -10.42 -24.40 -10.12
C SER A 300 -11.31 -23.40 -10.86
N ILE A 301 -12.16 -22.69 -10.13
CA ILE A 301 -12.91 -21.53 -10.64
C ILE A 301 -11.97 -20.44 -11.20
N TYR A 302 -10.75 -20.32 -10.67
CA TYR A 302 -9.74 -19.37 -11.14
C TYR A 302 -8.82 -19.91 -12.25
N THR A 303 -8.91 -21.20 -12.58
CA THR A 303 -8.10 -21.86 -13.62
C THR A 303 -8.93 -22.52 -14.74
N PRO A 304 -9.94 -21.84 -15.30
CA PRO A 304 -10.79 -22.45 -16.34
C PRO A 304 -10.02 -22.86 -17.59
N SER A 305 -8.87 -22.25 -17.89
CA SER A 305 -8.05 -22.62 -19.07
C SER A 305 -7.48 -24.03 -18.97
N GLU A 306 -7.35 -24.61 -17.78
CA GLU A 306 -6.86 -25.99 -17.61
C GLU A 306 -7.86 -27.04 -18.13
N TYR A 307 -9.14 -26.68 -18.21
CA TYR A 307 -10.22 -27.55 -18.68
C TYR A 307 -10.53 -27.36 -20.15
N VAL A 308 -9.81 -26.47 -20.85
CA VAL A 308 -9.97 -26.31 -22.31
C VAL A 308 -9.38 -27.52 -23.02
N PHE A 309 -10.14 -28.11 -23.95
CA PHE A 309 -9.69 -29.27 -24.71
C PHE A 309 -8.37 -28.97 -25.46
N PRO A 310 -7.43 -29.93 -25.55
CA PRO A 310 -6.14 -29.73 -26.22
C PRO A 310 -6.25 -29.18 -27.65
N SER A 311 -7.28 -29.58 -28.39
CA SER A 311 -7.56 -29.12 -29.76
C SER A 311 -8.02 -27.65 -29.84
N ARG A 312 -8.40 -27.05 -28.72
CA ARG A 312 -8.88 -25.66 -28.61
C ARG A 312 -7.92 -24.74 -27.89
N GLN A 313 -6.89 -25.26 -27.22
CA GLN A 313 -5.90 -24.44 -26.50
C GLN A 313 -5.22 -23.41 -27.40
N GLU A 314 -4.84 -23.78 -28.62
CA GLU A 314 -4.17 -22.86 -29.56
C GLU A 314 -5.03 -21.63 -29.92
N LYS A 315 -6.37 -21.78 -29.98
CA LYS A 315 -7.30 -20.67 -30.21
C LYS A 315 -7.17 -19.63 -29.09
N TYR A 316 -7.21 -20.08 -27.84
CA TYR A 316 -7.14 -19.22 -26.66
C TYR A 316 -5.72 -18.71 -26.40
N GLU A 317 -4.68 -19.49 -26.70
CA GLU A 317 -3.29 -19.02 -26.61
C GLU A 317 -2.99 -17.94 -27.66
N LYS A 318 -3.57 -18.01 -28.86
CA LYS A 318 -3.47 -16.92 -29.85
C LYS A 318 -4.24 -15.66 -29.44
N GLU A 319 -5.40 -15.85 -28.80
CA GLU A 319 -6.27 -14.73 -28.40
C GLU A 319 -5.80 -14.05 -27.11
N TYR A 320 -5.23 -14.80 -26.17
CA TYR A 320 -4.92 -14.34 -24.81
C TYR A 320 -3.47 -14.55 -24.36
N GLY A 321 -2.66 -15.35 -25.07
CA GLY A 321 -1.25 -15.57 -24.76
C GLY A 321 -0.38 -14.38 -25.13
N ARG A 322 0.76 -14.21 -24.42
CA ARG A 322 1.64 -13.05 -24.62
C ARG A 322 3.09 -13.42 -24.83
N ASP A 323 3.71 -12.79 -25.83
CA ASP A 323 5.15 -12.80 -25.99
C ASP A 323 5.77 -11.59 -25.25
N MET A 324 6.53 -11.86 -24.18
CA MET A 324 7.26 -10.85 -23.40
C MET A 324 8.73 -10.71 -23.86
N GLY A 325 9.04 -11.14 -25.09
CA GLY A 325 10.37 -11.06 -25.72
C GLY A 325 11.32 -12.18 -25.28
N ASN A 326 11.40 -12.48 -23.99
CA ASN A 326 12.24 -13.55 -23.44
C ASN A 326 11.45 -14.79 -23.00
N THR A 327 10.12 -14.71 -22.88
CA THR A 327 9.25 -15.81 -22.43
C THR A 327 7.83 -15.60 -22.93
N PHE A 328 7.20 -16.67 -23.43
CA PHE A 328 5.77 -16.66 -23.77
C PHE A 328 4.95 -16.95 -22.50
N PHE A 329 4.16 -15.98 -22.05
CA PHE A 329 3.32 -16.08 -20.88
C PHE A 329 1.91 -16.54 -21.29
N ARG A 330 1.52 -17.73 -20.84
CA ARG A 330 0.21 -18.31 -21.19
C ARG A 330 -0.87 -17.77 -20.26
N GLN A 331 -2.11 -17.79 -20.74
CA GLN A 331 -3.27 -17.45 -19.91
C GLN A 331 -3.37 -18.38 -18.67
N SER A 332 -3.02 -19.66 -18.82
CA SER A 332 -2.96 -20.62 -17.71
C SER A 332 -1.93 -20.26 -16.64
N ASP A 333 -0.80 -19.64 -17.00
CA ASP A 333 0.20 -19.18 -16.02
C ASP A 333 -0.33 -18.02 -15.16
N ARG A 334 -1.11 -17.12 -15.77
CA ARG A 334 -1.79 -16.02 -15.06
C ARG A 334 -2.83 -16.55 -14.09
N GLU A 335 -3.66 -17.46 -14.55
CA GLU A 335 -4.72 -18.11 -13.76
C GLU A 335 -4.14 -18.84 -12.55
N LYS A 336 -3.04 -19.59 -12.71
CA LYS A 336 -2.30 -20.19 -11.59
C LYS A 336 -1.79 -19.15 -10.59
N GLY A 337 -1.35 -17.99 -11.09
CA GLY A 337 -0.99 -16.85 -10.24
C GLY A 337 -2.16 -16.38 -9.39
N ILE A 338 -3.34 -16.22 -10.00
CA ILE A 338 -4.57 -15.82 -9.31
C ILE A 338 -5.00 -16.87 -8.29
N GLN A 339 -5.04 -18.15 -8.66
CA GLN A 339 -5.39 -19.27 -7.77
C GLN A 339 -4.52 -19.26 -6.49
N ARG A 340 -3.20 -19.12 -6.64
CA ARG A 340 -2.27 -19.04 -5.50
C ARG A 340 -2.53 -17.79 -4.65
N LEU A 341 -2.79 -16.65 -5.29
CA LEU A 341 -3.11 -15.40 -4.60
C LEU A 341 -4.39 -15.54 -3.78
N MET A 342 -5.44 -16.16 -4.33
CA MET A 342 -6.71 -16.35 -3.63
C MET A 342 -6.58 -17.32 -2.45
N ASN A 343 -5.76 -18.36 -2.57
CA ASN A 343 -5.45 -19.26 -1.45
C ASN A 343 -4.76 -18.49 -0.30
N ILE A 344 -3.72 -17.70 -0.62
CA ILE A 344 -3.05 -16.85 0.38
C ILE A 344 -4.02 -15.82 0.97
N ASN A 345 -4.90 -15.23 0.14
CA ASN A 345 -5.87 -14.23 0.59
C ASN A 345 -6.88 -14.82 1.58
N LEU A 346 -7.37 -16.05 1.37
CA LEU A 346 -8.25 -16.74 2.33
C LEU A 346 -7.61 -16.86 3.71
N LEU A 347 -6.32 -17.22 3.77
CA LEU A 347 -5.57 -17.30 5.03
C LEU A 347 -5.41 -15.92 5.68
N LYS A 348 -5.01 -14.90 4.91
CA LYS A 348 -4.90 -13.51 5.40
C LYS A 348 -6.24 -13.00 5.96
N ARG A 349 -7.35 -13.31 5.28
CA ARG A 349 -8.71 -12.93 5.68
C ARG A 349 -9.12 -13.63 6.99
N LEU A 350 -8.78 -14.90 7.17
CA LEU A 350 -8.98 -15.66 8.41
C LEU A 350 -8.16 -15.08 9.57
N GLU A 351 -6.90 -14.75 9.31
CA GLU A 351 -6.04 -14.12 10.31
C GLU A 351 -6.61 -12.75 10.73
N SER A 352 -7.16 -11.97 9.79
CA SER A 352 -7.73 -10.65 10.07
C SER A 352 -8.99 -10.72 10.93
N SER A 353 -10.05 -11.39 10.48
CA SER A 353 -11.26 -11.63 11.27
C SER A 353 -12.12 -12.75 10.71
N VAL A 354 -12.87 -13.40 11.60
CA VAL A 354 -13.87 -14.41 11.23
C VAL A 354 -14.91 -13.82 10.27
N HIS A 355 -15.30 -12.56 10.47
CA HIS A 355 -16.22 -11.84 9.61
C HIS A 355 -15.67 -11.68 8.18
N SER A 356 -14.45 -11.17 8.01
CA SER A 356 -13.84 -11.00 6.69
C SER A 356 -13.64 -12.33 5.96
N PHE A 357 -13.27 -13.38 6.69
CA PHE A 357 -13.16 -14.73 6.13
C PHE A 357 -14.50 -15.25 5.62
N ARG A 358 -15.55 -15.14 6.43
CA ARG A 358 -16.92 -15.54 6.06
C ARG A 358 -17.39 -14.87 4.78
N LEU A 359 -17.16 -13.56 4.63
CA LEU A 359 -17.55 -12.82 3.43
C LEU A 359 -16.81 -13.35 2.19
N THR A 360 -15.50 -13.57 2.28
CA THR A 360 -14.71 -14.12 1.17
C THR A 360 -15.19 -15.51 0.79
N VAL A 361 -15.33 -16.43 1.75
CA VAL A 361 -15.81 -17.81 1.51
C VAL A 361 -17.21 -17.78 0.88
N THR A 362 -18.10 -16.92 1.35
CA THR A 362 -19.46 -16.77 0.79
C THR A 362 -19.42 -16.32 -0.67
N LYS A 363 -18.60 -15.32 -1.00
CA LYS A 363 -18.45 -14.83 -2.38
C LYS A 363 -17.92 -15.91 -3.31
N ILE A 364 -16.86 -16.62 -2.90
CA ILE A 364 -16.27 -17.71 -3.70
C ILE A 364 -17.30 -18.81 -3.91
N LYS A 365 -18.03 -19.20 -2.86
CA LYS A 365 -19.06 -20.23 -2.97
C LYS A 365 -20.18 -19.82 -3.92
N GLN A 366 -20.70 -18.60 -3.80
CA GLN A 366 -21.74 -18.09 -4.70
C GLN A 366 -21.28 -18.07 -6.16
N LEU A 367 -20.03 -17.68 -6.40
CA LEU A 367 -19.43 -17.70 -7.73
C LEU A 367 -19.35 -19.12 -8.30
N ILE A 368 -18.93 -20.08 -7.49
CA ILE A 368 -18.88 -21.50 -7.86
C ILE A 368 -20.28 -22.04 -8.13
N ASP A 369 -21.24 -21.80 -7.24
CA ASP A 369 -22.62 -22.28 -7.37
C ASP A 369 -23.29 -21.72 -8.63
N ASN A 370 -23.15 -20.42 -8.89
CA ASN A 370 -23.67 -19.78 -10.11
C ASN A 370 -23.02 -20.36 -11.38
N THR A 371 -21.74 -20.74 -11.31
CA THR A 371 -21.02 -21.37 -12.43
C THR A 371 -21.53 -22.79 -12.66
N LEU A 372 -21.74 -23.57 -11.60
CA LEU A 372 -22.34 -24.90 -11.66
C LEU A 372 -23.75 -24.85 -12.25
N ASP A 373 -24.58 -23.91 -11.81
CA ASP A 373 -25.92 -23.70 -12.36
C ASP A 373 -25.88 -23.39 -13.85
N THR A 374 -24.91 -22.56 -14.27
CA THR A 374 -24.70 -22.23 -15.70
C THR A 374 -24.32 -23.48 -16.50
N ILE A 375 -23.37 -24.29 -16.01
CA ILE A 375 -22.96 -25.55 -16.65
C ILE A 375 -24.15 -26.54 -16.75
N ASN A 376 -24.91 -26.68 -15.66
CA ASN A 376 -26.03 -27.62 -15.57
C ASN A 376 -27.25 -27.21 -16.41
N SER A 377 -27.49 -25.91 -16.56
CA SER A 377 -28.64 -25.38 -17.31
C SER A 377 -28.61 -25.76 -18.80
N LYS A 378 -27.45 -26.16 -19.35
CA LYS A 378 -27.19 -26.45 -20.78
C LYS A 378 -27.69 -25.38 -21.75
N THR A 379 -28.05 -24.20 -21.22
CA THR A 379 -28.52 -23.06 -21.99
C THR A 379 -27.26 -22.28 -22.32
N TYR A 380 -26.49 -22.78 -23.28
CA TYR A 380 -25.18 -22.23 -23.60
C TYR A 380 -25.32 -20.76 -23.98
N PRO A 381 -24.80 -19.81 -23.19
CA PRO A 381 -24.48 -18.51 -23.74
C PRO A 381 -23.40 -18.74 -24.81
N GLU A 382 -23.38 -17.95 -25.90
CA GLU A 382 -22.35 -18.07 -26.96
C GLU A 382 -20.91 -17.93 -26.41
N SER A 383 -20.74 -17.44 -25.18
CA SER A 383 -19.48 -17.44 -24.43
C SER A 383 -19.75 -17.43 -22.93
N PHE A 384 -19.02 -18.24 -22.15
CA PHE A 384 -18.97 -18.08 -20.70
C PHE A 384 -18.01 -16.94 -20.38
N GLN A 385 -18.53 -15.90 -19.75
CA GLN A 385 -17.71 -14.82 -19.26
C GLN A 385 -17.21 -15.23 -17.89
N VAL A 386 -15.91 -15.47 -17.80
CA VAL A 386 -15.23 -15.46 -16.52
C VAL A 386 -15.20 -13.98 -16.11
N GLU A 387 -16.30 -13.47 -15.54
CA GLU A 387 -16.32 -12.12 -14.97
C GLU A 387 -15.20 -12.01 -13.95
N GLY A 388 -14.54 -10.85 -13.91
CA GLY A 388 -13.32 -10.63 -13.13
C GLY A 388 -13.46 -11.13 -11.69
N LEU A 389 -12.93 -12.32 -11.43
CA LEU A 389 -13.19 -13.12 -10.22
C LEU A 389 -12.53 -12.54 -8.96
N VAL A 390 -11.87 -11.38 -9.09
CA VAL A 390 -11.12 -10.70 -8.03
C VAL A 390 -11.47 -9.21 -8.08
N SER A 391 -12.25 -8.73 -7.11
CA SER A 391 -12.41 -7.29 -6.92
C SER A 391 -11.13 -6.71 -6.31
N GLU A 392 -10.79 -5.46 -6.64
CA GLU A 392 -9.72 -4.73 -5.93
C GLU A 392 -9.98 -4.72 -4.41
N ASN A 393 -11.24 -4.67 -3.99
CA ASN A 393 -11.66 -4.72 -2.59
C ASN A 393 -11.42 -6.08 -1.91
N ASP A 394 -11.19 -7.14 -2.70
CA ASP A 394 -10.91 -8.47 -2.17
C ASP A 394 -9.42 -8.64 -1.79
N LEU A 395 -8.54 -7.75 -2.28
CA LEU A 395 -7.09 -7.78 -2.04
C LEU A 395 -6.63 -6.70 -1.05
N GLU A 396 -5.51 -6.95 -0.37
CA GLU A 396 -4.82 -5.91 0.41
C GLU A 396 -4.25 -4.83 -0.52
N ILE A 397 -4.08 -3.59 -0.05
CA ILE A 397 -3.62 -2.47 -0.89
C ILE A 397 -2.25 -2.76 -1.55
N ASP A 398 -1.36 -3.43 -0.82
CA ASP A 398 -0.05 -3.86 -1.34
C ASP A 398 -0.18 -4.82 -2.55
N ASP A 399 -1.24 -5.64 -2.58
CA ASP A 399 -1.54 -6.61 -3.64
C ASP A 399 -2.36 -5.97 -4.79
N GLN A 400 -3.06 -4.85 -4.55
CA GLN A 400 -3.82 -4.09 -5.56
C GLN A 400 -2.93 -3.40 -6.60
N ASN A 401 -1.69 -3.06 -6.24
CA ASN A 401 -0.73 -2.36 -7.11
C ASN A 401 -0.13 -3.24 -8.23
N THR A 402 -0.57 -4.48 -8.37
CA THR A 402 -0.30 -5.31 -9.55
C THR A 402 -1.39 -5.11 -10.60
N ASP A 403 -1.23 -4.09 -11.46
CA ASP A 403 -2.01 -3.84 -12.70
C ASP A 403 -2.15 -5.09 -13.60
N LEU A 404 -1.39 -6.16 -13.31
CA LEU A 404 -1.42 -7.46 -13.99
C LEU A 404 -2.72 -8.25 -13.76
N PHE A 405 -3.42 -8.04 -12.64
CA PHE A 405 -4.52 -8.92 -12.21
C PHE A 405 -5.91 -8.35 -12.45
N VAL A 406 -6.06 -7.03 -12.47
CA VAL A 406 -7.37 -6.36 -12.56
C VAL A 406 -7.78 -6.14 -14.03
N GLY A 407 -9.01 -6.52 -14.38
CA GLY A 407 -9.73 -5.90 -15.50
C GLY A 407 -9.67 -6.56 -16.88
N ARG A 408 -9.28 -7.84 -17.02
CA ARG A 408 -9.48 -8.56 -18.31
C ARG A 408 -10.53 -9.65 -18.19
N LYS A 409 -11.62 -9.47 -18.95
CA LYS A 409 -12.67 -10.47 -19.14
C LYS A 409 -12.17 -11.50 -20.15
N VAL A 410 -11.82 -12.70 -19.68
CA VAL A 410 -11.49 -13.82 -20.57
C VAL A 410 -12.79 -14.54 -20.90
N LYS A 411 -13.05 -14.71 -22.20
CA LYS A 411 -14.25 -15.39 -22.69
C LYS A 411 -13.86 -16.76 -23.19
N ILE A 412 -14.18 -17.79 -22.41
CA ILE A 412 -13.98 -19.18 -22.84
C ILE A 412 -15.35 -19.76 -23.19
N SER A 413 -15.43 -20.47 -24.31
CA SER A 413 -16.66 -21.15 -24.70
C SER A 413 -16.77 -22.43 -23.91
N LEU A 414 -17.90 -22.66 -23.23
CA LEU A 414 -18.13 -23.93 -22.52
C LEU A 414 -18.10 -25.13 -23.47
N ALA A 415 -18.41 -24.94 -24.76
CA ALA A 415 -18.32 -25.99 -25.76
C ALA A 415 -16.88 -26.43 -26.06
N ASP A 416 -15.90 -25.57 -25.74
CA ASP A 416 -14.47 -25.84 -25.93
C ASP A 416 -13.81 -26.42 -24.65
N MET A 417 -14.61 -26.68 -23.59
CA MET A 417 -14.14 -27.11 -22.28
C MET A 417 -14.67 -28.50 -21.87
N ASP A 418 -13.86 -29.23 -21.11
CA ASP A 418 -14.29 -30.37 -20.31
C ASP A 418 -15.08 -29.91 -19.10
N THR A 419 -16.33 -29.52 -19.36
CA THR A 419 -17.27 -29.02 -18.34
C THR A 419 -17.65 -30.09 -17.31
N ALA A 420 -17.50 -31.38 -17.62
CA ALA A 420 -17.81 -32.46 -16.70
C ALA A 420 -16.74 -32.52 -15.58
N SER A 421 -15.47 -32.65 -15.96
CA SER A 421 -14.36 -32.66 -15.00
C SER A 421 -14.30 -31.36 -14.19
N TRP A 422 -14.53 -30.22 -14.84
CA TRP A 422 -14.56 -28.93 -14.15
C TRP A 422 -15.70 -28.84 -13.14
N ALA A 423 -16.92 -29.26 -13.51
CA ALA A 423 -18.06 -29.27 -12.61
C ALA A 423 -17.87 -30.19 -11.40
N ASP A 424 -17.18 -31.32 -11.56
CA ASP A 424 -16.87 -32.23 -10.46
C ASP A 424 -15.93 -31.57 -9.43
N GLU A 425 -14.87 -30.89 -9.90
CA GLU A 425 -13.96 -30.15 -9.02
C GLU A 425 -14.63 -28.94 -8.35
N LEU A 426 -15.42 -28.17 -9.10
CA LEU A 426 -16.21 -27.06 -8.56
C LEU A 426 -17.22 -27.56 -7.52
N SER A 427 -17.83 -28.72 -7.73
CA SER A 427 -18.75 -29.34 -6.77
C SER A 427 -18.03 -29.82 -5.50
N HIS A 428 -16.78 -30.29 -5.63
CA HIS A 428 -15.94 -30.62 -4.49
C HIS A 428 -15.61 -29.38 -3.66
N ASP A 429 -15.12 -28.33 -4.31
CA ASP A 429 -14.81 -27.05 -3.66
C ASP A 429 -16.06 -26.46 -2.99
N SER A 430 -17.23 -26.48 -3.65
CA SER A 430 -18.48 -25.95 -3.08
C SER A 430 -18.90 -26.68 -1.80
N LYS A 431 -18.65 -27.99 -1.70
CA LYS A 431 -18.91 -28.78 -0.47
C LYS A 431 -17.98 -28.36 0.67
N ILE A 432 -16.68 -28.22 0.41
CA ILE A 432 -15.71 -27.76 1.42
C ILE A 432 -16.05 -26.34 1.88
N LEU A 433 -16.37 -25.43 0.94
CA LEU A 433 -16.77 -24.07 1.28
C LEU A 433 -18.09 -24.04 2.07
N HIS A 434 -19.02 -24.95 1.79
CA HIS A 434 -20.24 -25.10 2.59
C HIS A 434 -19.94 -25.52 4.03
N GLU A 435 -19.06 -26.51 4.22
CA GLU A 435 -18.62 -26.97 5.54
C GLU A 435 -17.90 -25.84 6.31
N LEU A 436 -17.00 -25.12 5.66
CA LEU A 436 -16.35 -23.94 6.23
C LEU A 436 -17.37 -22.88 6.69
N LEU A 437 -18.37 -22.57 5.85
CA LEU A 437 -19.42 -21.63 6.21
C LEU A 437 -20.29 -22.15 7.37
N TYR A 438 -20.58 -23.44 7.42
CA TYR A 438 -21.37 -24.03 8.52
C TYR A 438 -20.70 -23.75 9.88
N PHE A 439 -19.40 -23.99 10.00
CA PHE A 439 -18.68 -23.74 11.25
C PHE A 439 -18.50 -22.25 11.55
N VAL A 440 -18.14 -21.46 10.54
CA VAL A 440 -17.85 -20.03 10.71
C VAL A 440 -19.11 -19.23 11.03
N ASN A 441 -20.27 -19.62 10.50
CA ASN A 441 -21.54 -18.94 10.77
C ASN A 441 -22.01 -19.06 12.22
N ASP A 442 -21.58 -20.11 12.95
CA ASP A 442 -21.92 -20.28 14.37
C ASP A 442 -21.13 -19.34 15.30
N ILE A 443 -20.08 -18.69 14.78
CA ILE A 443 -19.28 -17.70 15.51
C ILE A 443 -19.93 -16.32 15.36
N THR A 444 -20.90 -16.04 16.23
CA THR A 444 -21.50 -14.70 16.37
C THR A 444 -20.55 -13.73 17.09
N PRO A 445 -20.78 -12.41 17.06
CA PRO A 445 -19.89 -11.44 17.72
C PRO A 445 -19.65 -11.70 19.22
N GLU A 446 -20.65 -12.25 19.91
CA GLU A 446 -20.56 -12.63 21.33
C GLU A 446 -19.63 -13.83 21.55
N HIS A 447 -19.47 -14.67 20.52
CA HIS A 447 -18.64 -15.86 20.53
C HIS A 447 -17.32 -15.71 19.76
N ASP A 448 -17.10 -14.56 19.11
CA ASP A 448 -15.83 -14.18 18.48
C ASP A 448 -14.82 -13.81 19.56
N HIS A 449 -13.96 -14.77 19.92
CA HIS A 449 -13.05 -14.60 21.03
C HIS A 449 -11.97 -13.53 20.73
N LYS A 450 -11.66 -13.29 19.46
CA LYS A 450 -10.75 -12.21 19.05
C LYS A 450 -11.37 -10.83 19.29
N LEU A 451 -12.65 -10.65 18.92
CA LEU A 451 -13.39 -9.42 19.23
C LEU A 451 -13.53 -9.21 20.75
N GLN A 452 -13.92 -10.24 21.49
CA GLN A 452 -14.07 -10.14 22.96
C GLN A 452 -12.73 -9.80 23.65
N THR A 453 -11.63 -10.38 23.17
CA THR A 453 -10.28 -10.04 23.64
C THR A 453 -9.94 -8.57 23.34
N LEU A 454 -10.26 -8.08 22.15
CA LEU A 454 -10.05 -6.67 21.80
C LEU A 454 -10.87 -5.73 22.69
N LEU A 455 -12.13 -6.04 22.94
CA LEU A 455 -12.98 -5.26 23.87
C LEU A 455 -12.37 -5.21 25.27
N SER A 456 -11.90 -6.35 25.78
CA SER A 456 -11.22 -6.43 27.08
C SER A 456 -9.95 -5.58 27.14
N VAL A 457 -9.17 -5.53 26.05
CA VAL A 457 -7.97 -4.67 25.94
C VAL A 457 -8.35 -3.18 25.93
N ILE A 458 -9.44 -2.83 25.24
CA ILE A 458 -9.98 -1.47 25.22
C ILE A 458 -10.42 -1.07 26.62
N ASP A 459 -11.18 -1.91 27.30
CA ASP A 459 -11.68 -1.68 28.66
C ASP A 459 -10.52 -1.44 29.62
N HIS A 460 -9.52 -2.33 29.61
CA HIS A 460 -8.32 -2.18 30.42
C HIS A 460 -7.60 -0.85 30.13
N LYS A 461 -7.50 -0.41 28.87
CA LYS A 461 -6.86 0.87 28.50
C LYS A 461 -7.68 2.09 28.95
N MET A 462 -9.00 1.97 29.02
CA MET A 462 -9.91 3.03 29.47
C MET A 462 -9.86 3.19 30.99
N GLU A 463 -9.82 2.08 31.72
CA GLU A 463 -9.69 2.03 33.18
C GLU A 463 -8.28 2.38 33.67
N HIS A 464 -7.26 2.01 32.89
CA HIS A 464 -5.84 2.23 33.22
C HIS A 464 -5.12 3.02 32.11
N PRO A 465 -5.34 4.35 32.02
CA PRO A 465 -4.65 5.19 31.03
C PRO A 465 -3.13 5.16 31.18
N ILE A 466 -2.44 5.08 30.04
CA ILE A 466 -0.97 4.98 29.98
C ILE A 466 -0.30 6.36 30.17
N ASN A 467 -1.00 7.45 29.85
CA ASN A 467 -0.45 8.81 29.81
C ASN A 467 -1.47 9.88 30.23
N GLY A 468 -1.69 10.00 31.54
CA GLY A 468 -2.64 10.95 32.12
C GLY A 468 -4.06 10.65 31.68
N ASP A 469 -4.84 11.67 31.33
CA ASP A 469 -6.25 11.49 30.94
C ASP A 469 -6.44 11.04 29.48
N ASN A 470 -5.37 10.61 28.80
CA ASN A 470 -5.44 10.23 27.40
C ASN A 470 -6.12 8.86 27.22
N ARG A 471 -7.33 8.93 26.65
CA ARG A 471 -8.17 7.77 26.28
C ARG A 471 -8.14 7.45 24.78
N LYS A 472 -7.25 8.07 24.00
CA LYS A 472 -7.16 7.81 22.57
C LYS A 472 -6.74 6.38 22.27
N ILE A 473 -7.47 5.70 21.40
CA ILE A 473 -7.14 4.38 20.86
C ILE A 473 -7.18 4.45 19.33
N LEU A 474 -6.16 3.85 18.71
CA LEU A 474 -6.09 3.67 17.28
C LEU A 474 -6.02 2.18 16.97
N ILE A 475 -7.03 1.67 16.27
CA ILE A 475 -7.13 0.27 15.86
C ILE A 475 -6.87 0.19 14.37
N PHE A 476 -5.90 -0.63 13.98
CA PHE A 476 -5.55 -0.87 12.59
C PHE A 476 -5.87 -2.29 12.16
N THR A 477 -6.34 -2.43 10.92
CA THR A 477 -6.55 -3.73 10.26
C THR A 477 -6.27 -3.61 8.77
N ALA A 478 -5.82 -4.68 8.13
CA ALA A 478 -5.52 -4.69 6.70
C ALA A 478 -6.79 -4.56 5.84
N PHE A 479 -7.88 -5.23 6.21
CA PHE A 479 -9.08 -5.31 5.38
C PHE A 479 -10.18 -4.33 5.81
N SER A 480 -10.85 -3.72 4.82
CA SER A 480 -12.01 -2.84 5.03
C SER A 480 -13.13 -3.55 5.80
N ASP A 481 -13.46 -4.78 5.40
CA ASP A 481 -14.55 -5.55 5.99
C ASP A 481 -14.34 -5.77 7.50
N THR A 482 -13.10 -6.03 7.91
CA THR A 482 -12.75 -6.14 9.34
C THR A 482 -12.92 -4.80 10.04
N SER A 483 -12.51 -3.69 9.42
CA SER A 483 -12.66 -2.35 10.05
C SER A 483 -14.12 -1.95 10.21
N GLU A 484 -14.98 -2.29 9.26
CA GLU A 484 -16.43 -2.08 9.35
C GLU A 484 -17.07 -2.93 10.45
N TYR A 485 -16.73 -4.23 10.51
CA TYR A 485 -17.17 -5.13 11.57
C TYR A 485 -16.74 -4.65 12.96
N LEU A 486 -15.47 -4.26 13.10
CA LEU A 486 -14.96 -3.69 14.35
C LEU A 486 -15.67 -2.38 14.69
N TYR A 487 -15.95 -1.51 13.71
CA TYR A 487 -16.69 -0.28 13.95
C TYR A 487 -18.09 -0.56 14.50
N GLU A 488 -18.85 -1.50 13.93
CA GLU A 488 -20.19 -1.83 14.39
C GLU A 488 -20.22 -2.25 15.87
N HIS A 489 -19.33 -3.14 16.28
CA HIS A 489 -19.33 -3.68 17.63
C HIS A 489 -18.57 -2.83 18.64
N VAL A 490 -17.36 -2.38 18.30
CA VAL A 490 -16.52 -1.57 19.21
C VAL A 490 -17.15 -0.20 19.45
N SER A 491 -17.73 0.45 18.42
CA SER A 491 -18.36 1.75 18.62
C SER A 491 -19.56 1.68 19.55
N THR A 492 -20.37 0.62 19.44
CA THR A 492 -21.53 0.38 20.30
C THR A 492 -21.08 0.17 21.75
N HIS A 493 -20.12 -0.74 21.98
CA HIS A 493 -19.58 -1.00 23.32
C HIS A 493 -19.00 0.25 23.98
N VAL A 494 -18.11 0.95 23.27
CA VAL A 494 -17.44 2.15 23.80
C VAL A 494 -18.42 3.29 24.06
N LYS A 495 -19.44 3.45 23.21
CA LYS A 495 -20.45 4.48 23.40
C LYS A 495 -21.34 4.19 24.61
N GLN A 496 -21.73 2.93 24.82
CA GLN A 496 -22.59 2.53 25.92
C GLN A 496 -21.87 2.55 27.27
N GLN A 497 -20.64 2.04 27.34
CA GLN A 497 -19.88 1.93 28.59
C GLN A 497 -19.23 3.24 29.01
N TYR A 498 -18.68 4.00 28.05
CA TYR A 498 -17.83 5.17 28.35
C TYR A 498 -18.36 6.49 27.79
N GLY A 499 -19.43 6.48 26.98
CA GLY A 499 -19.97 7.69 26.34
C GLY A 499 -19.09 8.30 25.23
N LEU A 500 -17.94 7.69 24.95
CA LEU A 500 -16.92 8.19 24.01
C LEU A 500 -17.33 7.96 22.56
N ASN A 501 -16.70 8.70 21.64
CA ASN A 501 -17.01 8.58 20.21
C ASN A 501 -15.96 7.76 19.46
N THR A 502 -16.46 6.96 18.52
CA THR A 502 -15.66 6.15 17.62
C THR A 502 -15.82 6.63 16.19
N ALA A 503 -14.77 6.51 15.39
CA ALA A 503 -14.81 6.73 13.96
C ALA A 503 -14.11 5.63 13.17
N LEU A 504 -14.47 5.55 11.89
CA LEU A 504 -13.94 4.63 10.90
C LEU A 504 -13.43 5.40 9.68
N VAL A 505 -12.23 5.04 9.22
CA VAL A 505 -11.65 5.49 7.93
C VAL A 505 -11.04 4.28 7.22
N SER A 506 -11.45 3.97 6.00
CA SER A 506 -10.94 2.81 5.24
C SER A 506 -10.61 3.17 3.78
N GLY A 507 -10.15 2.18 3.01
CA GLY A 507 -10.05 2.26 1.55
C GLY A 507 -11.33 2.77 0.88
N SER A 508 -12.46 2.21 1.29
CA SER A 508 -13.81 2.44 0.73
C SER A 508 -14.62 3.51 1.46
N VAL A 509 -14.33 3.78 2.73
CA VAL A 509 -15.09 4.71 3.59
C VAL A 509 -14.23 5.91 3.93
N GLU A 510 -14.55 7.08 3.37
CA GLU A 510 -13.82 8.34 3.64
C GLU A 510 -13.93 8.76 5.11
N GLY A 511 -15.08 8.55 5.74
CA GLY A 511 -15.27 8.79 7.16
C GLY A 511 -16.64 8.32 7.65
N ARG A 512 -16.69 7.71 8.82
CA ARG A 512 -17.93 7.42 9.55
C ARG A 512 -17.67 7.66 11.02
N SER A 513 -18.64 8.22 11.76
CA SER A 513 -18.47 8.45 13.20
C SER A 513 -19.76 8.32 13.98
N THR A 514 -19.63 8.09 15.28
CA THR A 514 -20.75 8.15 16.24
C THR A 514 -21.08 9.57 16.67
N CYS A 515 -20.34 10.58 16.20
CA CYS A 515 -20.60 11.99 16.49
C CYS A 515 -21.82 12.46 15.67
N PRO A 516 -22.91 12.91 16.31
CA PRO A 516 -24.09 13.35 15.57
C PRO A 516 -23.77 14.58 14.73
N ARG A 517 -24.19 14.56 13.46
CA ARG A 517 -24.03 15.67 12.49
C ARG A 517 -22.58 16.09 12.21
N LEU A 518 -21.59 15.25 12.54
CA LEU A 518 -20.21 15.47 12.10
C LEU A 518 -20.11 15.13 10.61
N ARG A 519 -19.34 15.93 9.87
CA ARG A 519 -19.05 15.65 8.46
C ARG A 519 -18.24 14.35 8.36
N ASN A 520 -18.69 13.47 7.49
CA ASN A 520 -18.17 12.12 7.29
C ASN A 520 -17.07 12.10 6.22
N ASP A 521 -16.02 12.88 6.42
CA ASP A 521 -14.82 12.89 5.57
C ASP A 521 -13.55 12.65 6.40
N MET A 522 -12.52 12.13 5.74
CA MET A 522 -11.28 11.71 6.39
C MET A 522 -10.62 12.85 7.17
N ASN A 523 -10.55 14.05 6.59
CA ASN A 523 -9.91 15.19 7.23
C ASN A 523 -10.65 15.64 8.48
N THR A 524 -11.98 15.71 8.43
CA THR A 524 -12.82 16.04 9.58
C THR A 524 -12.65 15.03 10.70
N VAL A 525 -12.69 13.73 10.38
CA VAL A 525 -12.50 12.63 11.35
C VAL A 525 -11.11 12.70 11.99
N LEU A 526 -10.05 12.79 11.20
CA LEU A 526 -8.68 12.87 11.72
C LEU A 526 -8.44 14.14 12.56
N THR A 527 -9.06 15.25 12.17
CA THR A 527 -9.01 16.51 12.94
C THR A 527 -9.71 16.38 14.29
N CYS A 528 -10.83 15.68 14.37
CA CYS A 528 -11.53 15.43 15.63
C CYS A 528 -10.87 14.33 16.50
N PHE A 529 -10.10 13.42 15.89
CA PHE A 529 -9.30 12.42 16.60
C PHE A 529 -8.02 13.02 17.20
N SER A 530 -7.32 13.87 16.45
CA SER A 530 -6.08 14.53 16.86
C SER A 530 -6.18 16.08 16.79
N PRO A 531 -6.97 16.71 17.69
CA PRO A 531 -7.32 18.12 17.58
C PRO A 531 -6.13 19.07 17.73
N ILE A 532 -5.13 18.72 18.54
CA ILE A 532 -3.94 19.55 18.77
C ILE A 532 -3.05 19.51 17.52
N SER A 533 -2.67 18.31 17.06
CA SER A 533 -1.76 18.16 15.92
C SER A 533 -2.36 18.69 14.61
N LYS A 534 -3.68 18.65 14.47
CA LYS A 534 -4.41 19.15 13.28
C LYS A 534 -4.94 20.58 13.46
N GLN A 535 -4.60 21.26 14.55
CA GLN A 535 -5.01 22.65 14.82
C GLN A 535 -6.52 22.87 14.66
N LYS A 536 -7.32 21.97 15.24
CA LYS A 536 -8.78 21.96 15.08
C LYS A 536 -9.43 23.30 15.40
N GLU A 537 -8.91 24.04 16.36
CA GLU A 537 -9.42 25.37 16.73
C GLU A 537 -9.43 26.36 15.57
N LEU A 538 -8.47 26.25 14.64
CA LEU A 538 -8.38 27.10 13.45
C LEU A 538 -9.27 26.60 12.30
N VAL A 539 -9.36 25.28 12.12
CA VAL A 539 -10.05 24.65 10.98
C VAL A 539 -11.55 24.49 11.24
N MET A 540 -11.94 24.23 12.49
CA MET A 540 -13.31 23.95 12.92
C MET A 540 -13.66 24.76 14.18
N PRO A 541 -13.66 26.10 14.11
CA PRO A 541 -13.96 26.94 15.26
C PRO A 541 -15.37 26.65 15.80
N GLY A 542 -15.50 26.53 17.12
CA GLY A 542 -16.77 26.22 17.79
C GLY A 542 -17.24 24.76 17.70
N ASN A 543 -16.48 23.88 17.03
CA ASN A 543 -16.78 22.45 17.03
C ASN A 543 -16.20 21.77 18.28
N HIS A 544 -17.06 21.25 19.15
CA HIS A 544 -16.66 20.56 20.39
C HIS A 544 -16.60 19.03 20.27
N HIS A 545 -16.82 18.45 19.08
CA HIS A 545 -16.79 17.00 18.89
C HIS A 545 -15.39 16.43 19.06
N VAL A 546 -15.25 15.38 19.86
CA VAL A 546 -13.99 14.68 20.07
C VAL A 546 -14.20 13.21 19.72
N ILE A 547 -13.27 12.64 18.95
CA ILE A 547 -13.25 11.21 18.60
C ILE A 547 -12.14 10.56 19.39
N ASP A 548 -12.45 9.56 20.19
CA ASP A 548 -11.50 8.93 21.11
C ASP A 548 -10.98 7.60 20.58
N LEU A 549 -11.78 6.90 19.80
CA LEU A 549 -11.38 5.67 19.15
C LEU A 549 -11.45 5.84 17.63
N LEU A 550 -10.34 5.57 16.94
CA LEU A 550 -10.29 5.55 15.49
C LEU A 550 -9.96 4.13 15.03
N ILE A 551 -10.80 3.58 14.17
CA ILE A 551 -10.57 2.32 13.49
C ILE A 551 -10.21 2.66 12.06
N ALA A 552 -9.12 2.10 11.56
CA ALA A 552 -8.69 2.39 10.21
C ALA A 552 -7.98 1.24 9.51
N THR A 553 -7.92 1.34 8.19
CA THR A 553 -6.96 0.56 7.40
C THR A 553 -5.64 1.30 7.21
N ASP A 554 -4.69 0.65 6.57
CA ASP A 554 -3.45 1.20 6.01
C ASP A 554 -3.59 2.58 5.32
N CYS A 555 -4.78 2.95 4.84
CA CYS A 555 -5.03 4.25 4.21
C CYS A 555 -4.72 5.50 5.05
N ILE A 556 -4.68 5.39 6.39
CA ILE A 556 -4.23 6.49 7.26
C ILE A 556 -2.76 6.34 7.69
N SER A 557 -2.13 5.22 7.36
CA SER A 557 -0.71 4.96 7.64
C SER A 557 0.21 5.52 6.55
N GLU A 558 -0.35 5.88 5.39
CA GLU A 558 0.35 6.52 4.28
C GLU A 558 0.67 8.02 4.52
N GLY A 559 0.43 8.61 5.71
CA GLY A 559 0.58 10.06 5.95
C GLY A 559 1.06 10.50 7.32
#